data_AF-A0A7V4UM54-F1
#
_entry.id   AF-A0A7V4UM54-F1
#
_cell.length_a   1.000
_cell.length_b   1.000
_cell.length_c   1.000
_cell.angle_alpha   90.00
_cell.angle_beta   90.00
_cell.angle_gamma   90.00
#
_symmetry.space_group_name_H-M   'P 1'
#
loop_
_entity.id
_entity.type
_entity.pdbx_description
1 polymer ?
#
loop_
_entity_poly.entity_id
_entity_poly.type
_entity_poly.pdbx_seq_one_letter_code
_entity_poly.pdbx_strand_id
1 'polypeptide(L)'
;MKKFDYLRPKSLEEALTLLNQYRERAKLIAGGTDVIVMIKQKQIAPEVLISLQEIQDLKQMKYNGNLRIGSLVTHRMIEKSELIRKEFTALSDAVEVLGSIQIRNVGTIGGNICTAAPSADTVPPLLVLGAQVQLKSLKGERVLPLDQLFLGPGETAIEQGEILTEIFIPKPLPHTGSAYWKHQRRKALDLPILGVAVMLSLDRSNVTCSDLICTSSPISTVLHALEGEEVVCKEVRIALGVAAPTPIRAVKAENLLRGKRLSDELLWEVAEMAAKEAQPRDTIRGEAWYRREMIRVFVKRMAMRCIERVLRPEETIFPERLW
;
A
#
# COMPACT_ATOMS: atom_id res chain seq x y z
N MET A 1 30.76 14.04 2.52
CA MET A 1 30.35 12.62 2.68
C MET A 1 31.60 11.78 2.84
N LYS A 2 31.59 10.72 3.66
CA LYS A 2 32.67 9.72 3.63
C LYS A 2 32.71 9.09 2.22
N LYS A 3 33.91 8.75 1.73
CA LYS A 3 34.06 8.03 0.46
C LYS A 3 33.44 6.63 0.62
N PHE A 4 32.79 6.16 -0.43
CA PHE A 4 32.29 4.80 -0.56
C PHE A 4 32.56 4.32 -1.98
N ASP A 5 32.70 3.01 -2.14
CA ASP A 5 32.74 2.38 -3.46
C ASP A 5 31.31 2.20 -3.99
N TYR A 6 31.13 2.32 -5.30
CA TYR A 6 29.83 2.18 -5.95
C TYR A 6 29.89 1.03 -6.96
N LEU A 7 29.28 -0.10 -6.59
CA LEU A 7 29.27 -1.32 -7.38
C LEU A 7 27.95 -1.43 -8.15
N ARG A 8 28.01 -1.94 -9.39
CA ARG A 8 26.86 -2.03 -10.31
C ARG A 8 26.74 -3.45 -10.88
N PRO A 9 26.37 -4.43 -10.05
CA PRO A 9 26.16 -5.79 -10.53
C PRO A 9 25.11 -5.84 -11.62
N LYS A 10 25.33 -6.69 -12.63
CA LYS A 10 24.42 -6.85 -13.78
C LYS A 10 23.43 -7.99 -13.61
N SER A 11 23.64 -8.86 -12.61
CA SER A 11 22.75 -9.97 -12.28
C SER A 11 22.40 -9.97 -10.79
N LEU A 12 21.30 -10.65 -10.46
CA LEU A 12 20.90 -10.87 -9.07
C LEU A 12 21.95 -11.69 -8.31
N GLU A 13 22.52 -12.71 -8.96
CA GLU A 13 23.55 -13.57 -8.38
C GLU A 13 24.82 -12.79 -8.00
N GLU A 14 25.26 -11.88 -8.88
CA GLU A 14 26.39 -11.00 -8.60
C GLU A 14 26.08 -10.06 -7.43
N ALA A 15 24.87 -9.47 -7.39
CA ALA A 15 24.44 -8.62 -6.29
C ALA A 15 24.39 -9.36 -4.94
N LEU A 16 23.89 -10.59 -4.93
CA LEU A 16 23.86 -11.45 -3.74
C LEU A 16 25.27 -11.84 -3.27
N THR A 17 26.17 -12.12 -4.22
CA THR A 17 27.58 -12.41 -3.93
C THR A 17 28.27 -11.22 -3.27
N LEU A 18 28.11 -10.03 -3.84
CA LEU A 18 28.65 -8.80 -3.28
C LEU A 18 28.05 -8.48 -1.91
N LEU A 19 26.74 -8.65 -1.74
CA LEU A 19 26.07 -8.40 -0.46
C LEU A 19 26.59 -9.35 0.64
N ASN A 20 26.87 -10.61 0.31
CA ASN A 20 27.45 -11.58 1.25
C ASN A 20 28.95 -11.34 1.51
N GLN A 21 29.69 -10.84 0.52
CA GLN A 21 31.11 -10.48 0.65
C GLN A 21 31.30 -9.28 1.58
N TYR A 22 30.50 -8.22 1.40
CA TYR A 22 30.67 -6.97 2.16
C TYR A 22 29.85 -6.93 3.45
N ARG A 23 28.78 -7.74 3.57
CA ARG A 23 27.90 -7.83 4.74
C ARG A 23 27.40 -6.46 5.21
N GLU A 24 27.49 -6.16 6.50
CA GLU A 24 27.06 -4.90 7.12
C GLU A 24 27.78 -3.65 6.58
N ARG A 25 28.94 -3.83 5.92
CA ARG A 25 29.70 -2.72 5.31
C ARG A 25 29.06 -2.24 4.00
N ALA A 26 28.17 -3.03 3.41
CA ALA A 26 27.45 -2.66 2.20
C ALA A 26 26.02 -2.19 2.50
N LYS A 27 25.55 -1.25 1.69
CA LYS A 27 24.13 -0.90 1.61
C LYS A 27 23.63 -1.03 0.17
N LEU A 28 22.50 -1.70 -0.01
CA LEU A 28 21.84 -1.75 -1.30
C LEU A 28 21.26 -0.38 -1.67
N ILE A 29 21.32 -0.03 -2.94
CA ILE A 29 20.69 1.18 -3.47
C ILE A 29 19.86 0.87 -4.71
N ALA A 30 18.57 1.22 -4.63
CA ALA A 30 17.62 1.17 -5.73
C ALA A 30 17.42 2.59 -6.30
N GLY A 31 16.32 3.25 -5.95
CA GLY A 31 16.03 4.63 -6.37
C GLY A 31 16.85 5.72 -5.66
N GLY A 32 17.46 5.39 -4.53
CA GLY A 32 18.31 6.31 -3.76
C GLY A 32 17.59 7.44 -3.02
N THR A 33 16.26 7.54 -3.10
CA THR A 33 15.44 8.61 -2.50
C THR A 33 15.55 8.66 -0.98
N ASP A 34 15.79 7.52 -0.35
CA ASP A 34 15.95 7.39 1.10
C ASP A 34 17.42 7.21 1.48
N VAL A 35 18.10 6.23 0.88
CA VAL A 35 19.50 5.89 1.19
C VAL A 35 20.45 7.08 1.06
N ILE A 36 20.33 7.89 -0.01
CA ILE A 36 21.21 9.05 -0.20
C ILE A 36 20.92 10.14 0.85
N VAL A 37 19.65 10.30 1.25
CA VAL A 37 19.28 11.24 2.31
C VAL A 37 19.85 10.80 3.65
N MET A 38 19.73 9.51 4.00
CA MET A 38 20.29 8.92 5.22
C MET A 38 21.82 9.12 5.28
N ILE A 39 22.54 8.94 4.17
CA ILE A 39 23.99 9.20 4.09
C ILE A 39 24.30 10.68 4.29
N LYS A 40 23.56 11.59 3.63
CA LYS A 40 23.75 13.04 3.76
C LYS A 40 23.48 13.52 5.20
N GLN A 41 22.50 12.93 5.86
CA GLN A 41 22.17 13.19 7.27
C GLN A 41 23.08 12.44 8.26
N LYS A 42 24.07 11.69 7.77
CA LYS A 42 25.03 10.90 8.57
C LYS A 42 24.37 9.83 9.45
N GLN A 43 23.16 9.38 9.11
CA GLN A 43 22.46 8.30 9.79
C GLN A 43 23.09 6.94 9.47
N ILE A 44 23.64 6.80 8.27
CA ILE A 44 24.40 5.62 7.83
C ILE A 44 25.69 6.06 7.13
N ALA A 45 26.71 5.21 7.16
CA ALA A 45 28.00 5.44 6.51
C ALA A 45 28.57 4.15 5.91
N PRO A 46 27.95 3.59 4.86
CA PRO A 46 28.42 2.35 4.24
C PRO A 46 29.79 2.57 3.58
N GLU A 47 30.62 1.53 3.58
CA GLU A 47 31.86 1.49 2.78
C GLU A 47 31.54 1.26 1.30
N VAL A 48 30.47 0.52 1.03
CA VAL A 48 30.08 0.12 -0.33
C VAL A 48 28.59 0.34 -0.55
N LEU A 49 28.26 0.95 -1.68
CA LEU A 49 26.90 0.98 -2.22
C LEU A 49 26.78 -0.01 -3.38
N ILE A 50 25.86 -0.96 -3.26
CA ILE A 50 25.59 -1.95 -4.30
C ILE A 50 24.31 -1.53 -5.02
N SER A 51 24.46 -1.06 -6.25
CA SER A 51 23.35 -0.60 -7.08
C SER A 51 22.63 -1.76 -7.74
N LEU A 52 21.32 -1.84 -7.53
CA LEU A 52 20.47 -2.84 -8.18
C LEU A 52 20.03 -2.40 -9.58
N GLN A 53 20.30 -1.16 -9.99
CA GLN A 53 19.73 -0.53 -11.18
C GLN A 53 20.02 -1.23 -12.51
N GLU A 54 21.07 -2.05 -12.62
CA GLU A 54 21.38 -2.76 -13.86
C GLU A 54 20.64 -4.11 -14.00
N ILE A 55 20.01 -4.60 -12.92
CA ILE A 55 19.34 -5.90 -12.88
C ILE A 55 17.93 -5.77 -13.47
N GLN A 56 17.80 -6.03 -14.77
CA GLN A 56 16.54 -5.80 -15.51
C GLN A 56 15.37 -6.66 -15.02
N ASP A 57 15.64 -7.86 -14.52
CA ASP A 57 14.61 -8.78 -14.03
C ASP A 57 13.81 -8.19 -12.87
N LEU A 58 14.43 -7.31 -12.06
CA LEU A 58 13.76 -6.65 -10.95
C LEU A 58 12.89 -5.46 -11.38
N LYS A 59 12.91 -5.07 -12.67
CA LYS A 59 12.17 -3.91 -13.21
C LYS A 59 10.88 -4.30 -13.95
N GLN A 60 10.50 -5.57 -13.91
CA GLN A 60 9.38 -6.09 -14.69
C GLN A 60 8.09 -6.14 -13.87
N MET A 61 6.96 -6.01 -14.57
CA MET A 61 5.64 -6.35 -14.04
C MET A 61 5.04 -7.47 -14.90
N LYS A 62 4.45 -8.47 -14.28
CA LYS A 62 3.79 -9.60 -14.96
C LYS A 62 2.38 -9.78 -14.42
N TYR A 63 1.42 -10.03 -15.31
CA TYR A 63 0.02 -10.22 -14.94
C TYR A 63 -0.57 -11.44 -15.65
N ASN A 64 -1.14 -12.35 -14.87
CA ASN A 64 -1.85 -13.53 -15.36
C ASN A 64 -3.15 -13.77 -14.56
N GLY A 65 -3.75 -12.69 -14.07
CA GLY A 65 -4.78 -12.70 -13.02
C GLY A 65 -4.19 -12.35 -11.67
N ASN A 66 -3.03 -12.93 -11.32
CA ASN A 66 -2.21 -12.41 -10.22
C ASN A 66 -1.23 -11.38 -10.76
N LEU A 67 -0.88 -10.39 -9.94
CA LEU A 67 0.09 -9.36 -10.30
C LEU A 67 1.41 -9.62 -9.59
N ARG A 68 2.49 -9.67 -10.36
CA ARG A 68 3.88 -9.74 -9.88
C ARG A 68 4.61 -8.46 -10.26
N ILE A 69 5.20 -7.81 -9.27
CA ILE A 69 5.90 -6.52 -9.44
C ILE A 69 7.34 -6.71 -8.96
N GLY A 70 8.32 -6.53 -9.84
CA GLY A 70 9.72 -6.53 -9.45
C GLY A 70 10.06 -5.38 -8.49
N SER A 71 11.01 -5.60 -7.59
CA SER A 71 11.34 -4.64 -6.52
C SER A 71 11.92 -3.30 -7.01
N LEU A 72 12.39 -3.23 -8.26
CA LEU A 72 12.87 -2.01 -8.91
C LEU A 72 11.84 -1.33 -9.82
N VAL A 73 10.61 -1.85 -9.91
CA VAL A 73 9.53 -1.12 -10.54
C VAL A 73 9.33 0.19 -9.82
N THR A 74 9.40 1.30 -10.55
CA THR A 74 9.28 2.64 -9.97
C THR A 74 7.83 2.98 -9.70
N HIS A 75 7.59 3.87 -8.73
CA HIS A 75 6.23 4.36 -8.49
C HIS A 75 5.62 5.01 -9.74
N ARG A 76 6.43 5.62 -10.63
CA ARG A 76 5.95 6.16 -11.91
C ARG A 76 5.47 5.08 -12.88
N MET A 77 6.15 3.93 -12.92
CA MET A 77 5.71 2.80 -13.75
C MET A 77 4.36 2.26 -13.25
N ILE A 78 4.17 2.21 -11.94
CA ILE A 78 2.90 1.82 -11.31
C ILE A 78 1.80 2.85 -11.63
N GLU A 79 2.10 4.14 -11.43
CA GLU A 79 1.17 5.25 -11.69
C GLU A 79 0.67 5.29 -13.15
N LYS A 80 1.53 4.93 -14.11
CA LYS A 80 1.19 4.91 -15.54
C LYS A 80 0.54 3.61 -16.02
N SER A 81 0.45 2.59 -15.18
CA SER A 81 -0.09 1.29 -15.58
C SER A 81 -1.62 1.32 -15.60
N GLU A 82 -2.21 1.23 -16.80
CA GLU A 82 -3.66 1.14 -16.95
C GLU A 82 -4.25 -0.07 -16.22
N LEU A 83 -3.52 -1.19 -16.22
CA LEU A 83 -3.88 -2.40 -15.48
C LEU A 83 -4.03 -2.09 -13.99
N ILE A 84 -3.05 -1.43 -13.38
CA ILE A 84 -3.08 -1.11 -11.94
C ILE A 84 -4.17 -0.09 -11.64
N ARG A 85 -4.33 0.91 -12.52
CA ARG A 85 -5.40 1.91 -12.40
C ARG A 85 -6.80 1.28 -12.39
N LYS A 86 -7.01 0.20 -13.16
CA LYS A 86 -8.31 -0.48 -13.27
C LYS A 86 -8.51 -1.55 -12.19
N GLU A 87 -7.54 -2.46 -12.02
CA GLU A 87 -7.70 -3.67 -11.21
C GLU A 87 -7.21 -3.52 -9.76
N PHE A 88 -6.30 -2.58 -9.50
CA PHE A 88 -5.62 -2.41 -8.20
C PHE A 88 -5.72 -0.95 -7.73
N THR A 89 -6.95 -0.45 -7.68
CA THR A 89 -7.32 0.95 -7.52
C THR A 89 -6.77 1.63 -6.24
N ALA A 90 -6.67 0.93 -5.11
CA ALA A 90 -6.03 1.47 -3.90
C ALA A 90 -4.53 1.75 -4.09
N LEU A 91 -3.83 0.90 -4.86
CA LEU A 91 -2.41 1.12 -5.17
C LEU A 91 -2.25 2.32 -6.11
N SER A 92 -3.16 2.47 -7.07
CA SER A 92 -3.22 3.65 -7.94
C SER A 92 -3.44 4.94 -7.14
N ASP A 93 -4.43 4.96 -6.25
CA ASP A 93 -4.69 6.11 -5.36
C ASP A 93 -3.43 6.52 -4.58
N ALA A 94 -2.68 5.55 -4.06
CA ALA A 94 -1.48 5.81 -3.26
C ALA A 94 -0.34 6.40 -4.08
N VAL A 95 -0.02 5.84 -5.25
CA VAL A 95 1.10 6.33 -6.06
C VAL A 95 0.83 7.68 -6.69
N GLU A 96 -0.42 8.07 -6.95
CA GLU A 96 -0.76 9.37 -7.52
C GLU A 96 -0.31 10.54 -6.62
N VAL A 97 -0.45 10.37 -5.31
CA VAL A 97 -0.11 11.36 -4.28
C VAL A 97 1.23 11.10 -3.57
N LEU A 98 1.98 10.09 -4.01
CA LEU A 98 3.27 9.74 -3.43
C LEU A 98 4.36 10.70 -3.90
N GLY A 99 4.93 11.46 -2.97
CA GLY A 99 6.03 12.38 -3.24
C GLY A 99 5.72 13.38 -4.36
N SER A 100 6.71 13.61 -5.23
CA SER A 100 6.51 14.29 -6.51
C SER A 100 6.81 13.35 -7.67
N ILE A 101 6.50 13.79 -8.88
CA ILE A 101 6.84 13.05 -10.12
C ILE A 101 8.34 12.71 -10.15
N GLN A 102 9.22 13.61 -9.72
CA GLN A 102 10.67 13.37 -9.66
C GLN A 102 11.00 12.21 -8.71
N ILE A 103 10.39 12.17 -7.53
CA ILE A 103 10.55 11.06 -6.59
C ILE A 103 9.99 9.77 -7.20
N ARG A 104 8.82 9.81 -7.84
CA ARG A 104 8.20 8.64 -8.44
C ARG A 104 8.98 8.06 -9.62
N ASN A 105 9.71 8.90 -10.36
CA ASN A 105 10.52 8.46 -11.49
C ASN A 105 11.69 7.55 -11.07
N VAL A 106 12.16 7.67 -9.83
CA VAL A 106 13.35 6.93 -9.35
C VAL A 106 13.04 6.02 -8.16
N GLY A 107 12.15 6.44 -7.26
CA GLY A 107 11.72 5.66 -6.10
C GLY A 107 11.00 4.39 -6.53
N THR A 108 11.41 3.26 -5.94
CA THR A 108 10.91 1.94 -6.29
C THR A 108 9.99 1.41 -5.20
N ILE A 109 9.01 0.59 -5.59
CA ILE A 109 8.10 -0.06 -4.65
C ILE A 109 8.86 -0.93 -3.64
N GLY A 110 9.91 -1.63 -4.08
CA GLY A 110 10.74 -2.43 -3.19
C GLY A 110 11.54 -1.57 -2.20
N GLY A 111 12.07 -0.42 -2.65
CA GLY A 111 12.70 0.53 -1.75
C GLY A 111 11.73 1.11 -0.71
N ASN A 112 10.50 1.44 -1.11
CA ASN A 112 9.46 1.94 -0.22
C ASN A 112 9.12 0.91 0.89
N ILE A 113 9.02 -0.36 0.51
CA ILE A 113 8.78 -1.48 1.44
C ILE A 113 9.99 -1.71 2.36
N CYS A 114 11.20 -1.85 1.80
CA CYS A 114 12.41 -2.17 2.58
C CYS A 114 12.82 -1.05 3.55
N THR A 115 12.43 0.20 3.29
CA THR A 115 12.65 1.30 4.25
C THR A 115 11.80 1.13 5.51
N ALA A 116 10.70 0.36 5.48
CA ALA A 116 9.82 0.10 6.61
C ALA A 116 9.36 1.38 7.35
N ALA A 117 9.16 2.47 6.59
CA ALA A 117 8.66 3.70 7.17
C ALA A 117 7.19 3.51 7.58
N PRO A 118 6.78 3.92 8.80
CA PRO A 118 5.38 3.87 9.21
C PRO A 118 4.44 4.70 8.29
N SER A 119 5.03 5.63 7.55
CA SER A 119 4.39 6.55 6.61
C SER A 119 4.51 6.12 5.14
N ALA A 120 4.87 4.88 4.85
CA ALA A 120 5.01 4.38 3.49
C ALA A 120 3.64 4.28 2.80
N ASP A 121 3.38 5.17 1.84
CA ASP A 121 2.07 5.31 1.19
C ASP A 121 1.61 4.03 0.46
N THR A 122 2.52 3.24 -0.11
CA THR A 122 2.13 2.02 -0.85
C THR A 122 1.88 0.81 0.03
N VAL A 123 2.31 0.83 1.30
CA VAL A 123 2.18 -0.34 2.17
C VAL A 123 0.73 -0.63 2.57
N PRO A 124 -0.10 0.33 3.05
CA PRO A 124 -1.50 0.04 3.37
C PRO A 124 -2.31 -0.53 2.19
N PRO A 125 -2.22 0.01 0.95
CA PRO A 125 -2.84 -0.61 -0.22
C PRO A 125 -2.37 -2.06 -0.45
N LEU A 126 -1.07 -2.32 -0.36
CA LEU A 126 -0.53 -3.67 -0.56
C LEU A 126 -1.03 -4.65 0.52
N LEU A 127 -1.18 -4.18 1.78
CA LEU A 127 -1.74 -4.99 2.87
C LEU A 127 -3.20 -5.38 2.59
N VAL A 128 -4.06 -4.44 2.18
CA VAL A 128 -5.46 -4.78 1.85
C VAL A 128 -5.59 -5.60 0.57
N LEU A 129 -4.64 -5.51 -0.35
CA LEU A 129 -4.58 -6.36 -1.53
C LEU A 129 -3.99 -7.76 -1.24
N GLY A 130 -3.52 -8.02 -0.02
CA GLY A 130 -2.98 -9.33 0.39
C GLY A 130 -1.62 -9.62 -0.22
N ALA A 131 -0.80 -8.59 -0.38
CA ALA A 131 0.52 -8.73 -0.97
C ALA A 131 1.42 -9.65 -0.14
N GLN A 132 2.24 -10.41 -0.86
CA GLN A 132 3.34 -11.20 -0.32
C GLN A 132 4.63 -10.71 -0.97
N VAL A 133 5.75 -10.92 -0.30
CA VAL A 133 7.06 -10.50 -0.78
C VAL A 133 8.00 -11.70 -0.89
N GLN A 134 8.78 -11.72 -1.97
CA GLN A 134 9.82 -12.73 -2.20
C GLN A 134 11.18 -12.15 -1.82
N LEU A 135 11.89 -12.86 -0.94
CA LEU A 135 13.26 -12.60 -0.55
C LEU A 135 14.16 -13.69 -1.13
N LYS A 136 15.27 -13.30 -1.76
CA LYS A 136 16.28 -14.24 -2.27
C LYS A 136 17.62 -14.02 -1.61
N SER A 137 18.34 -15.11 -1.37
CA SER A 137 19.72 -15.16 -0.90
C SER A 137 20.52 -16.17 -1.73
N LEU A 138 21.83 -16.27 -1.48
CA LEU A 138 22.64 -17.36 -2.06
C LEU A 138 22.20 -18.77 -1.59
N LYS A 139 21.46 -18.86 -0.48
CA LYS A 139 21.01 -20.13 0.11
C LYS A 139 19.65 -20.59 -0.43
N GLY A 140 18.94 -19.73 -1.16
CA GLY A 140 17.60 -20.01 -1.67
C GLY A 140 16.68 -18.79 -1.57
N GLU A 141 15.39 -19.06 -1.73
CA GLU A 141 14.34 -18.05 -1.70
C GLU A 141 13.25 -18.40 -0.68
N ARG A 142 12.64 -17.37 -0.10
CA ARG A 142 11.47 -17.51 0.77
C ARG A 142 10.44 -16.43 0.46
N VAL A 143 9.19 -16.73 0.77
CA VAL A 143 8.05 -15.83 0.60
C VAL A 143 7.41 -15.61 1.96
N LEU A 144 7.04 -14.37 2.24
CA LEU A 144 6.30 -14.01 3.45
C LEU A 144 5.14 -13.06 3.12
N PRO A 145 4.03 -13.14 3.87
CA PRO A 145 3.03 -12.08 3.91
C PRO A 145 3.66 -10.72 4.20
N LEU A 146 3.20 -9.67 3.54
CA LEU A 146 3.80 -8.34 3.67
C LEU A 146 3.70 -7.78 5.10
N ASP A 147 2.65 -8.10 5.85
CA ASP A 147 2.50 -7.68 7.25
C ASP A 147 3.53 -8.31 8.19
N GLN A 148 4.01 -9.52 7.86
CA GLN A 148 5.08 -10.19 8.61
C GLN A 148 6.48 -9.64 8.32
N LEU A 149 6.62 -8.80 7.28
CA LEU A 149 7.91 -8.19 6.94
C LEU A 149 8.31 -7.12 7.95
N PHE A 150 7.37 -6.39 8.55
CA PHE A 150 7.67 -5.21 9.36
C PHE A 150 7.77 -5.58 10.84
N LEU A 151 8.97 -5.43 11.41
CA LEU A 151 9.23 -5.69 12.84
C LEU A 151 9.11 -4.41 13.69
N GLY A 152 9.30 -3.26 13.06
CA GLY A 152 9.25 -1.95 13.70
C GLY A 152 9.51 -0.81 12.71
N PRO A 153 9.49 0.45 13.17
CA PRO A 153 9.84 1.60 12.33
C PRO A 153 11.28 1.47 11.79
N GLY A 154 11.43 1.32 10.47
CA GLY A 154 12.75 1.15 9.85
C GLY A 154 13.34 -0.25 9.99
N GLU A 155 12.58 -1.21 10.54
CA GLU A 155 13.05 -2.56 10.85
C GLU A 155 12.22 -3.61 10.10
N THR A 156 12.92 -4.52 9.42
CA THR A 156 12.31 -5.57 8.60
C THR A 156 12.80 -6.96 8.99
N ALA A 157 12.03 -7.99 8.67
CA ALA A 157 12.43 -9.41 8.77
C ALA A 157 13.43 -9.86 7.68
N ILE A 158 13.90 -8.95 6.82
CA ILE A 158 14.94 -9.23 5.81
C ILE A 158 16.25 -9.53 6.52
N GLU A 159 16.79 -10.71 6.28
CA GLU A 159 18.04 -11.20 6.88
C GLU A 159 19.28 -10.73 6.09
N GLN A 160 20.44 -10.79 6.74
CA GLN A 160 21.70 -10.42 6.10
C GLN A 160 21.95 -11.30 4.86
N GLY A 161 22.20 -10.65 3.71
CA GLY A 161 22.41 -11.34 2.44
C GLY A 161 21.13 -11.60 1.64
N GLU A 162 19.97 -11.18 2.13
CA GLU A 162 18.73 -11.23 1.37
C GLU A 162 18.47 -9.96 0.54
N ILE A 163 17.85 -10.15 -0.61
CA ILE A 163 17.34 -9.09 -1.47
C ILE A 163 15.85 -9.34 -1.71
N LEU A 164 15.02 -8.31 -1.49
CA LEU A 164 13.63 -8.28 -1.94
C LEU A 164 13.61 -8.24 -3.47
N THR A 165 13.09 -9.29 -4.11
CA THR A 165 13.08 -9.40 -5.57
C THR A 165 11.73 -9.08 -6.19
N GLU A 166 10.64 -9.52 -5.55
CA GLU A 166 9.31 -9.45 -6.13
C GLU A 166 8.23 -9.20 -5.06
N ILE A 167 7.19 -8.46 -5.44
CA ILE A 167 5.95 -8.30 -4.70
C ILE A 167 4.87 -9.05 -5.49
N PHE A 168 4.25 -10.04 -4.85
CA PHE A 168 3.13 -10.80 -5.40
C PHE A 168 1.81 -10.29 -4.82
N ILE A 169 0.84 -10.01 -5.68
CA ILE A 169 -0.51 -9.58 -5.30
C ILE A 169 -1.51 -10.57 -5.93
N PRO A 170 -2.31 -11.28 -5.13
CA PRO A 170 -3.29 -12.22 -5.64
C PRO A 170 -4.40 -11.50 -6.41
N LYS A 171 -5.04 -12.21 -7.35
CA LYS A 171 -6.25 -11.73 -8.01
C LYS A 171 -7.33 -11.45 -6.96
N PRO A 172 -7.92 -10.23 -6.91
CA PRO A 172 -9.07 -9.97 -6.06
C PRO A 172 -10.27 -10.85 -6.44
N LEU A 173 -11.18 -11.08 -5.50
CA LEU A 173 -12.45 -11.74 -5.80
C LEU A 173 -13.25 -10.90 -6.82
N PRO A 174 -14.20 -11.50 -7.57
CA PRO A 174 -15.17 -10.72 -8.35
C PRO A 174 -15.88 -9.68 -7.48
N HIS A 175 -16.30 -8.57 -8.10
CA HIS A 175 -17.01 -7.48 -7.41
C HIS A 175 -16.23 -6.90 -6.23
N THR A 176 -14.92 -6.75 -6.41
CA THR A 176 -14.03 -6.15 -5.41
C THR A 176 -13.70 -4.71 -5.77
N GLY A 177 -13.90 -3.82 -4.80
CA GLY A 177 -13.40 -2.45 -4.83
C GLY A 177 -12.29 -2.28 -3.81
N SER A 178 -11.27 -1.50 -4.15
CA SER A 178 -10.22 -1.12 -3.20
C SER A 178 -10.02 0.39 -3.26
N ALA A 179 -9.71 1.05 -2.15
CA ALA A 179 -9.45 2.49 -2.12
C ALA A 179 -8.40 2.86 -1.07
N TYR A 180 -7.66 3.93 -1.34
CA TYR A 180 -6.72 4.51 -0.39
C TYR A 180 -6.92 6.02 -0.26
N TRP A 181 -6.78 6.51 0.96
CA TRP A 181 -6.74 7.93 1.27
C TRP A 181 -5.48 8.28 2.03
N LYS A 182 -4.77 9.29 1.53
CA LYS A 182 -3.65 9.93 2.20
C LYS A 182 -4.11 11.23 2.83
N HIS A 183 -4.32 11.23 4.14
CA HIS A 183 -4.60 12.45 4.88
C HIS A 183 -3.30 13.24 5.12
N GLN A 184 -3.20 14.45 4.59
CA GLN A 184 -1.97 15.24 4.56
C GLN A 184 -2.28 16.74 4.66
N ARG A 185 -1.28 17.55 5.07
CA ARG A 185 -1.48 19.00 5.28
C ARG A 185 -1.48 19.80 3.98
N ARG A 186 -0.83 19.26 2.94
CA ARG A 186 -0.70 19.87 1.61
C ARG A 186 -0.88 18.81 0.53
N LYS A 187 -1.34 19.22 -0.65
CA LYS A 187 -1.73 18.31 -1.75
C LYS A 187 -0.57 17.48 -2.34
N ALA A 188 0.69 17.86 -2.12
CA ALA A 188 1.86 17.15 -2.63
C ALA A 188 3.07 17.30 -1.70
N LEU A 189 4.06 16.40 -1.85
CA LEU A 189 5.35 16.45 -1.13
C LEU A 189 5.22 16.42 0.41
N ASP A 190 4.21 15.77 0.96
CA ASP A 190 4.03 15.61 2.40
C ASP A 190 4.06 14.15 2.83
N LEU A 191 4.48 13.90 4.07
CA LEU A 191 4.26 12.61 4.70
C LEU A 191 2.84 12.57 5.26
N PRO A 192 2.14 11.43 5.19
CA PRO A 192 0.79 11.33 5.73
C PRO A 192 0.73 11.70 7.22
N ILE A 193 -0.32 12.44 7.59
CA ILE A 193 -0.83 12.45 8.96
C ILE A 193 -1.39 11.06 9.27
N LEU A 194 -2.11 10.47 8.32
CA LEU A 194 -2.75 9.16 8.38
C LEU A 194 -2.91 8.63 6.95
N GLY A 195 -2.69 7.33 6.75
CA GLY A 195 -3.07 6.62 5.53
C GLY A 195 -4.14 5.58 5.85
N VAL A 196 -5.21 5.51 5.05
CA VAL A 196 -6.27 4.50 5.23
C VAL A 196 -6.51 3.81 3.91
N ALA A 197 -6.33 2.48 3.89
CA ALA A 197 -6.70 1.63 2.77
C ALA A 197 -7.86 0.72 3.18
N VAL A 198 -8.82 0.52 2.27
CA VAL A 198 -9.88 -0.46 2.41
C VAL A 198 -9.95 -1.26 1.12
N MET A 199 -10.25 -2.55 1.23
CA MET A 199 -10.70 -3.41 0.14
C MET A 199 -11.94 -4.15 0.61
N LEU A 200 -12.95 -4.25 -0.23
CA LEU A 200 -14.11 -5.09 0.02
C LEU A 200 -14.64 -5.75 -1.25
N SER A 201 -15.25 -6.91 -1.08
CA SER A 201 -15.93 -7.67 -2.12
C SER A 201 -17.41 -7.78 -1.77
N LEU A 202 -18.29 -7.47 -2.72
CA LEU A 202 -19.74 -7.57 -2.54
C LEU A 202 -20.26 -8.89 -3.11
N ASP A 203 -21.28 -9.45 -2.46
CA ASP A 203 -22.06 -10.52 -3.09
C ASP A 203 -23.10 -9.93 -4.04
N ARG A 204 -22.92 -10.18 -5.35
CA ARG A 204 -23.72 -9.55 -6.40
C ARG A 204 -25.06 -10.22 -6.63
N SER A 205 -25.35 -11.38 -6.02
CA SER A 205 -26.68 -12.00 -6.11
C SER A 205 -27.80 -11.06 -5.65
N ASN A 206 -27.46 -10.11 -4.77
CA ASN A 206 -28.40 -9.20 -4.13
C ASN A 206 -28.29 -7.76 -4.69
N VAL A 207 -27.45 -7.51 -5.71
CA VAL A 207 -27.26 -6.17 -6.28
C VAL A 207 -27.81 -6.17 -7.70
N THR A 208 -29.12 -5.94 -7.84
CA THR A 208 -29.70 -5.60 -9.13
C THR A 208 -29.52 -4.11 -9.34
N CYS A 209 -28.79 -3.71 -10.38
CA CYS A 209 -28.63 -2.32 -10.75
C CYS A 209 -30.01 -1.73 -11.11
N SER A 210 -30.75 -1.23 -10.13
CA SER A 210 -31.94 -0.44 -10.36
C SER A 210 -31.46 0.92 -10.88
N ASP A 211 -31.96 1.34 -12.05
CA ASP A 211 -31.48 2.52 -12.80
C ASP A 211 -31.45 3.84 -11.99
N LEU A 212 -32.10 3.88 -10.83
CA LEU A 212 -32.10 4.96 -9.85
C LEU A 212 -30.77 5.17 -9.11
N ILE A 213 -29.91 4.15 -9.00
CA ILE A 213 -28.59 4.26 -8.32
C ILE A 213 -27.54 4.93 -9.23
N CYS A 214 -27.73 4.89 -10.56
CA CYS A 214 -26.71 5.27 -11.54
C CYS A 214 -26.81 6.70 -12.08
N THR A 215 -27.85 7.46 -11.77
CA THR A 215 -27.99 8.86 -12.21
C THR A 215 -27.72 9.84 -11.06
N SER A 216 -26.44 10.21 -10.86
CA SER A 216 -25.99 11.39 -10.09
C SER A 216 -26.44 11.56 -8.62
N SER A 217 -26.86 10.49 -7.93
CA SER A 217 -27.25 10.60 -6.52
C SER A 217 -26.03 10.73 -5.58
N PRO A 218 -26.10 11.52 -4.48
CA PRO A 218 -25.10 11.54 -3.42
C PRO A 218 -24.82 10.14 -2.89
N ILE A 219 -23.60 9.87 -2.41
CA ILE A 219 -23.22 8.53 -1.94
C ILE A 219 -24.07 8.05 -0.73
N SER A 220 -24.63 8.97 0.05
CA SER A 220 -25.59 8.67 1.12
C SER A 220 -26.88 8.05 0.58
N THR A 221 -27.32 8.47 -0.61
CA THR A 221 -28.47 7.88 -1.31
C THR A 221 -28.14 6.48 -1.82
N VAL A 222 -26.90 6.25 -2.25
CA VAL A 222 -26.44 4.91 -2.63
C VAL A 222 -26.48 3.97 -1.42
N LEU A 223 -26.02 4.41 -0.24
CA LEU A 223 -26.09 3.58 0.98
C LEU A 223 -27.54 3.24 1.38
N HIS A 224 -28.45 4.23 1.40
CA HIS A 224 -29.86 3.96 1.68
C HIS A 224 -30.51 3.03 0.66
N ALA A 225 -30.11 3.09 -0.61
CA ALA A 225 -30.58 2.15 -1.62
C ALA A 225 -30.07 0.73 -1.34
N LEU A 226 -28.79 0.57 -0.96
CA LEU A 226 -28.18 -0.72 -0.63
C LEU A 226 -28.78 -1.36 0.64
N GLU A 227 -29.22 -0.53 1.61
CA GLU A 227 -30.00 -0.98 2.76
C GLU A 227 -31.37 -1.54 2.38
N GLY A 228 -31.89 -1.22 1.18
CA GLY A 228 -33.08 -1.86 0.62
C GLY A 228 -32.77 -3.20 -0.07
N GLU A 229 -31.60 -3.34 -0.68
CA GLU A 229 -31.24 -4.44 -1.58
C GLU A 229 -30.55 -5.65 -0.90
N GLU A 230 -30.32 -5.64 0.42
CA GLU A 230 -29.68 -6.78 1.13
C GLU A 230 -28.24 -7.09 0.69
N VAL A 231 -27.44 -6.07 0.42
CA VAL A 231 -26.06 -6.25 -0.03
C VAL A 231 -25.15 -6.76 1.09
N VAL A 232 -24.47 -7.88 0.85
CA VAL A 232 -23.57 -8.53 1.81
C VAL A 232 -22.10 -8.29 1.46
N CYS A 233 -21.30 -7.95 2.46
CA CYS A 233 -19.84 -7.86 2.32
C CYS A 233 -19.22 -9.26 2.45
N LYS A 234 -18.76 -9.84 1.34
CA LYS A 234 -18.16 -11.18 1.30
C LYS A 234 -16.75 -11.20 1.89
N GLU A 235 -15.94 -10.23 1.50
CA GLU A 235 -14.58 -10.07 1.99
C GLU A 235 -14.33 -8.59 2.29
N VAL A 236 -13.53 -8.32 3.33
CA VAL A 236 -13.09 -6.98 3.69
C VAL A 236 -11.67 -7.05 4.26
N ARG A 237 -10.86 -6.06 3.91
CA ARG A 237 -9.56 -5.78 4.53
C ARG A 237 -9.41 -4.28 4.78
N ILE A 238 -8.88 -3.91 5.94
CA ILE A 238 -8.70 -2.52 6.35
C ILE A 238 -7.28 -2.36 6.84
N ALA A 239 -6.49 -1.47 6.22
CA ALA A 239 -5.12 -1.20 6.64
C ALA A 239 -4.90 0.28 6.94
N LEU A 240 -4.09 0.54 7.96
CA LEU A 240 -3.83 1.87 8.50
C LEU A 240 -2.33 2.17 8.49
N GLY A 241 -1.93 3.27 7.86
CA GLY A 241 -0.58 3.83 7.88
C GLY A 241 -0.49 5.01 8.84
N VAL A 242 0.66 5.20 9.52
CA VAL A 242 0.85 6.23 10.57
C VAL A 242 -0.15 6.10 11.74
N ALA A 243 -0.70 4.91 11.95
CA ALA A 243 -1.68 4.61 13.00
C ALA A 243 -1.15 3.63 14.05
N ALA A 244 0.09 3.17 13.93
CA ALA A 244 0.82 2.28 14.83
C ALA A 244 2.34 2.37 14.50
N PRO A 245 3.24 1.70 15.25
CA PRO A 245 4.68 1.68 14.92
C PRO A 245 4.99 1.14 13.52
N THR A 246 4.16 0.25 12.98
CA THR A 246 4.20 -0.22 11.59
C THR A 246 2.82 -0.05 10.96
N PRO A 247 2.68 -0.09 9.63
CA PRO A 247 1.37 -0.21 9.00
C PRO A 247 0.68 -1.51 9.46
N ILE A 248 -0.58 -1.41 9.87
CA ILE A 248 -1.33 -2.55 10.45
C ILE A 248 -2.61 -2.84 9.69
N ARG A 249 -3.11 -4.07 9.81
CA ARG A 249 -4.50 -4.41 9.48
C ARG A 249 -5.39 -4.32 10.72
N ALA A 250 -6.58 -3.73 10.57
CA ALA A 250 -7.60 -3.67 11.61
C ALA A 250 -8.47 -4.93 11.57
N VAL A 251 -7.91 -6.07 11.99
CA VAL A 251 -8.51 -7.39 11.80
C VAL A 251 -9.82 -7.55 12.59
N LYS A 252 -9.94 -6.94 13.78
CA LYS A 252 -11.21 -7.00 14.53
C LYS A 252 -12.30 -6.22 13.79
N ALA A 253 -11.98 -5.06 13.24
CA ALA A 253 -12.91 -4.29 12.41
C ALA A 253 -13.34 -5.06 11.15
N GLU A 254 -12.41 -5.72 10.47
CA GLU A 254 -12.71 -6.58 9.32
C GLU A 254 -13.69 -7.71 9.68
N ASN A 255 -13.48 -8.36 10.83
CA ASN A 255 -14.34 -9.45 11.29
C ASN A 255 -15.77 -8.99 11.64
N LEU A 256 -15.96 -7.72 12.01
CA LEU A 256 -17.29 -7.18 12.27
C LEU A 256 -18.12 -7.06 10.98
N LEU A 257 -17.48 -6.78 9.84
CA LEU A 257 -18.18 -6.56 8.57
C LEU A 257 -18.27 -7.80 7.68
N ARG A 258 -17.30 -8.72 7.78
CA ARG A 258 -17.25 -9.91 6.92
C ARG A 258 -18.51 -10.78 7.08
N GLY A 259 -19.14 -11.08 5.95
CA GLY A 259 -20.38 -11.86 5.87
C GLY A 259 -21.61 -11.13 6.39
N LYS A 260 -21.55 -9.82 6.64
CA LYS A 260 -22.68 -9.02 7.13
C LYS A 260 -23.29 -8.18 6.02
N ARG A 261 -24.57 -7.85 6.21
CA ARG A 261 -25.29 -6.86 5.40
C ARG A 261 -24.69 -5.49 5.65
N LEU A 262 -24.48 -4.72 4.58
CA LEU A 262 -24.02 -3.35 4.66
C LEU A 262 -25.13 -2.43 5.17
N SER A 263 -24.81 -1.58 6.14
CA SER A 263 -25.61 -0.42 6.54
C SER A 263 -24.69 0.73 6.94
N ASP A 264 -25.22 1.94 6.96
CA ASP A 264 -24.46 3.13 7.37
C ASP A 264 -23.96 3.04 8.82
N GLU A 265 -24.78 2.48 9.71
CA GLU A 265 -24.46 2.24 11.12
C GLU A 265 -23.37 1.19 11.27
N LEU A 266 -23.46 0.06 10.56
CA LEU A 266 -22.44 -0.98 10.65
C LEU A 266 -21.08 -0.48 10.14
N LEU A 267 -21.07 0.30 9.04
CA LEU A 267 -19.83 0.91 8.55
C LEU A 267 -19.22 1.88 9.58
N TRP A 268 -20.05 2.58 10.36
CA TRP A 268 -19.58 3.41 11.45
C TRP A 268 -19.01 2.57 12.61
N GLU A 269 -19.68 1.49 13.02
CA GLU A 269 -19.19 0.58 14.06
C GLU A 269 -17.84 -0.06 13.70
N VAL A 270 -17.69 -0.48 12.44
CA VAL A 270 -16.45 -1.01 11.87
C VAL A 270 -15.35 0.04 11.95
N ALA A 271 -15.66 1.29 11.60
CA ALA A 271 -14.70 2.38 11.66
C ALA A 271 -14.29 2.73 13.10
N GLU A 272 -15.23 2.65 14.06
CA GLU A 272 -14.91 2.77 15.49
C GLU A 272 -13.99 1.65 15.98
N MET A 273 -14.24 0.41 15.56
CA MET A 273 -13.37 -0.72 15.92
C MET A 273 -11.97 -0.53 15.35
N ALA A 274 -11.85 -0.08 14.10
CA ALA A 274 -10.54 0.21 13.48
C ALA A 274 -9.79 1.31 14.25
N ALA A 275 -10.49 2.34 14.75
CA ALA A 275 -9.89 3.37 15.58
C ALA A 275 -9.44 2.86 16.96
N LYS A 276 -10.13 1.85 17.53
CA LYS A 276 -9.75 1.17 18.78
C LYS A 276 -8.52 0.27 18.61
N GLU A 277 -8.35 -0.36 17.45
CA GLU A 277 -7.16 -1.18 17.14
C GLU A 277 -5.91 -0.33 16.88
N ALA A 278 -6.08 0.92 16.48
CA ALA A 278 -5.00 1.84 16.20
C ALA A 278 -4.25 2.29 17.47
N GLN A 279 -2.93 2.42 17.34
CA GLN A 279 -2.00 2.89 18.38
C GLN A 279 -1.19 4.10 17.92
N PRO A 280 -1.84 5.21 17.50
CA PRO A 280 -1.11 6.40 17.04
C PRO A 280 -0.40 7.08 18.22
N ARG A 281 0.75 7.69 17.92
CA ARG A 281 1.53 8.53 18.85
C ARG A 281 1.45 10.00 18.49
N ASP A 282 1.64 10.92 19.42
CA ASP A 282 1.70 12.35 19.10
C ASP A 282 2.93 12.68 18.25
N THR A 283 2.74 13.53 17.24
CA THR A 283 3.84 14.09 16.45
C THR A 283 3.52 15.51 16.01
N ILE A 284 4.52 16.23 15.50
CA ILE A 284 4.35 17.55 14.85
C ILE A 284 3.32 17.57 13.70
N ARG A 285 2.96 16.41 13.13
CA ARG A 285 1.97 16.31 12.04
C ARG A 285 0.54 16.15 12.54
N GLY A 286 0.36 15.77 13.80
CA GLY A 286 -0.95 15.54 14.39
C GLY A 286 -0.84 14.71 15.66
N GLU A 287 -1.78 14.95 16.56
CA GLU A 287 -1.92 14.24 17.82
C GLU A 287 -2.65 12.90 17.62
N ALA A 288 -2.45 11.98 18.57
CA ALA A 288 -2.99 10.63 18.56
C ALA A 288 -4.52 10.63 18.58
N TRP A 289 -5.15 11.50 19.38
CA TRP A 289 -6.61 11.62 19.42
C TRP A 289 -7.15 12.02 18.05
N TYR A 290 -6.53 13.00 17.38
CA TYR A 290 -6.96 13.47 16.07
C TYR A 290 -6.86 12.35 15.03
N ARG A 291 -5.78 11.57 15.04
CA ARG A 291 -5.67 10.40 14.16
C ARG A 291 -6.78 9.39 14.41
N ARG A 292 -7.13 9.10 15.67
CA ARG A 292 -8.23 8.17 15.99
C ARG A 292 -9.57 8.68 15.45
N GLU A 293 -9.86 9.97 15.60
CA GLU A 293 -11.06 10.57 15.00
C GLU A 293 -11.06 10.44 13.47
N MET A 294 -9.93 10.74 12.83
CA MET A 294 -9.81 10.64 11.37
C MET A 294 -9.87 9.20 10.86
N ILE A 295 -9.44 8.20 11.65
CA ILE A 295 -9.61 6.78 11.29
C ILE A 295 -11.10 6.45 11.15
N ARG A 296 -11.95 6.89 12.08
CA ARG A 296 -13.41 6.66 12.00
C ARG A 296 -13.99 7.23 10.71
N VAL A 297 -13.60 8.46 10.38
CA VAL A 297 -14.07 9.15 9.17
C VAL A 297 -13.58 8.46 7.91
N PHE A 298 -12.29 8.20 7.79
CA PHE A 298 -11.71 7.74 6.53
C PHE A 298 -11.91 6.24 6.28
N VAL A 299 -12.03 5.40 7.31
CA VAL A 299 -12.37 3.98 7.11
C VAL A 299 -13.76 3.86 6.48
N LYS A 300 -14.77 4.55 7.03
CA LYS A 300 -16.11 4.59 6.46
C LYS A 300 -16.10 5.15 5.04
N ARG A 301 -15.46 6.30 4.81
CA ARG A 301 -15.38 6.91 3.47
C ARG A 301 -14.70 6.00 2.45
N MET A 302 -13.62 5.31 2.82
CA MET A 302 -12.92 4.40 1.91
C MET A 302 -13.74 3.14 1.64
N ALA A 303 -14.47 2.60 2.63
CA ALA A 303 -15.42 1.52 2.39
C ALA A 303 -16.52 1.94 1.39
N MET A 304 -17.10 3.12 1.57
CA MET A 304 -18.09 3.67 0.64
C MET A 304 -17.52 3.85 -0.77
N ARG A 305 -16.29 4.38 -0.88
CA ARG A 305 -15.61 4.48 -2.17
C ARG A 305 -15.40 3.10 -2.80
N CYS A 306 -15.03 2.08 -2.03
CA CYS A 306 -14.91 0.73 -2.58
C CYS A 306 -16.24 0.21 -3.13
N ILE A 307 -17.35 0.43 -2.43
CA ILE A 307 -18.70 0.08 -2.90
C ILE A 307 -19.00 0.78 -4.23
N GLU A 308 -18.75 2.09 -4.31
CA GLU A 308 -18.93 2.84 -5.56
C GLU A 308 -18.12 2.25 -6.71
N ARG A 309 -16.85 1.88 -6.47
CA ARG A 309 -15.99 1.24 -7.49
C ARG A 309 -16.53 -0.12 -7.96
N VAL A 310 -17.24 -0.85 -7.10
CA VAL A 310 -17.89 -2.12 -7.48
C VAL A 310 -19.15 -1.87 -8.30
N LEU A 311 -19.94 -0.87 -7.93
CA LEU A 311 -21.21 -0.55 -8.60
C LEU A 311 -20.99 0.17 -9.94
N ARG A 312 -19.93 0.98 -10.06
CA ARG A 312 -19.62 1.81 -11.24
C ARG A 312 -18.18 1.59 -11.73
N PRO A 313 -17.84 0.40 -12.25
CA PRO A 313 -16.50 0.08 -12.71
C PRO A 313 -16.03 0.93 -13.91
N GLU A 314 -16.97 1.52 -14.66
CA GLU A 314 -16.68 2.38 -15.82
C GLU A 314 -16.26 3.81 -15.41
N GLU A 315 -16.79 4.33 -14.29
CA GLU A 315 -16.51 5.69 -13.76
C GLU A 315 -15.25 5.73 -12.88
N THR A 316 -14.71 4.57 -12.48
CA THR A 316 -13.56 4.40 -11.59
C THR A 316 -12.27 5.08 -12.04
N ILE A 317 -12.20 5.50 -13.31
CA ILE A 317 -11.01 6.02 -13.98
C ILE A 317 -10.88 7.56 -13.87
N PHE A 318 -11.90 8.27 -13.36
CA PHE A 318 -11.87 9.73 -13.20
C PHE A 318 -12.13 10.17 -11.75
N PRO A 319 -11.21 10.91 -11.09
CA PRO A 319 -11.48 11.45 -9.76
C PRO A 319 -11.88 12.92 -9.86
N GLU A 320 -13.17 13.23 -9.99
CA GLU A 320 -13.71 14.55 -9.59
C GLU A 320 -15.13 14.50 -9.01
N ARG A 321 -15.74 13.31 -8.84
CA ARG A 321 -17.02 13.25 -8.13
C ARG A 321 -16.80 13.14 -6.62
N LEU A 322 -16.93 14.31 -6.00
CA LEU A 322 -17.51 14.58 -4.68
C LEU A 322 -16.72 14.19 -3.43
N TRP A 323 -15.56 14.81 -3.12
CA TRP A 323 -15.17 15.03 -1.71
C TRP A 323 -14.29 16.27 -1.54
#